data_AF-A0A1M7KAM0-F1
#
_entry.id   AF-A0A1M7KAM0-F1
#
_cell.length_a   1.000
_cell.length_b   1.000
_cell.length_c   1.000
_cell.angle_alpha   90.00
_cell.angle_beta   90.00
_cell.angle_gamma   90.00
#
_symmetry.space_group_name_H-M   'P 1'
#
loop_
_entity.id
_entity.type
_entity.pdbx_description
1 polymer ?
#
loop_
_entity_poly.entity_id
_entity_poly.type
_entity_poly.pdbx_seq_one_letter_code
_entity_poly.pdbx_strand_id
1 'polypeptide(L)'
;MEKNNYRNIHIISIISIVGVMLVYILCDIFPNKKWVTLVISLANITLIGKFGGPYENKDELTRLTLGRANGITLIVVIAALFVISLIGQNSANKELFAGDVYVFTALAALLLRSILFLFFDRTPKAEEEE
;
A
#
# COMPACT_ATOMS: atom_id res chain seq x y z
N MET A 1 2.11 -11.06 23.10
CA MET A 1 1.23 -11.64 22.07
C MET A 1 0.72 -10.62 21.05
N GLU A 2 0.46 -9.36 21.43
CA GLU A 2 -0.03 -8.33 20.47
C GLU A 2 0.96 -7.99 19.34
N LYS A 3 2.28 -7.95 19.60
CA LYS A 3 3.29 -7.65 18.57
C LYS A 3 3.24 -8.58 17.34
N ASN A 4 3.00 -9.87 17.57
CA ASN A 4 2.85 -10.85 16.49
C ASN A 4 1.58 -10.59 15.66
N ASN A 5 0.52 -10.06 16.26
CA ASN A 5 -0.71 -9.75 15.55
C ASN A 5 -0.53 -8.57 14.57
N TYR A 6 0.22 -7.52 14.95
CA TYR A 6 0.50 -6.40 14.04
C TYR A 6 1.29 -6.84 12.81
N ARG A 7 2.35 -7.63 13.04
CA ARG A 7 3.17 -8.18 11.95
C ARG A 7 2.34 -9.04 11.01
N ASN A 8 1.45 -9.87 11.55
CA ASN A 8 0.55 -10.71 10.77
C ASN A 8 -0.43 -9.88 9.93
N ILE A 9 -0.98 -8.78 10.45
CA ILE A 9 -1.87 -7.89 9.69
C ILE A 9 -1.16 -7.28 8.48
N HIS A 10 0.09 -6.81 8.64
CA HIS A 10 0.85 -6.26 7.51
C HIS A 10 1.27 -7.34 6.49
N ILE A 11 1.59 -8.55 6.94
CA ILE A 11 1.85 -9.69 6.05
C ILE A 11 0.60 -10.07 5.25
N ILE A 12 -0.56 -10.18 5.91
CA ILE A 12 -1.85 -10.46 5.25
C ILE A 12 -2.18 -9.34 4.26
N SER A 13 -1.93 -8.08 4.64
CA SER A 13 -2.14 -6.92 3.75
C SER A 13 -1.27 -7.02 2.51
N ILE A 14 0.02 -7.37 2.63
CA ILE A 14 0.91 -7.57 1.49
C ILE A 14 0.40 -8.69 0.58
N ILE A 15 0.09 -9.86 1.13
CA ILE A 15 -0.40 -11.01 0.35
C ILE A 15 -1.69 -10.63 -0.39
N SER A 16 -2.60 -9.93 0.30
CA SER A 16 -3.87 -9.53 -0.28
C SER A 16 -3.67 -8.51 -1.40
N ILE A 17 -2.84 -7.47 -1.21
CA ILE A 17 -2.55 -6.46 -2.24
C ILE A 17 -1.88 -7.09 -3.46
N VAL A 18 -0.89 -7.96 -3.27
CA VAL A 18 -0.23 -8.70 -4.36
C VAL A 18 -1.24 -9.58 -5.08
N GLY A 19 -2.13 -10.26 -4.35
CA GLY A 19 -3.23 -11.04 -4.91
C GLY A 19 -4.15 -10.18 -5.80
N VAL A 20 -4.55 -9.00 -5.35
CA VAL A 20 -5.36 -8.07 -6.16
C VAL A 20 -4.61 -7.61 -7.41
N MET A 21 -3.33 -7.25 -7.29
CA MET A 21 -2.52 -6.86 -8.45
C MET A 21 -2.40 -7.99 -9.47
N LEU A 22 -2.22 -9.24 -9.03
CA LEU A 22 -2.21 -10.42 -9.90
C LEU A 22 -3.56 -10.63 -10.58
N VAL A 23 -4.66 -10.58 -9.82
CA VAL A 23 -6.02 -10.67 -10.39
C VAL A 23 -6.25 -9.55 -11.38
N TYR A 24 -5.75 -8.33 -11.12
CA TYR A 24 -5.84 -7.20 -12.03
C TYR A 24 -5.14 -7.49 -13.36
N ILE A 25 -3.87 -7.91 -13.31
CA ILE A 25 -3.08 -8.23 -14.50
C ILE A 25 -3.73 -9.38 -15.30
N LEU A 26 -4.24 -10.40 -14.60
CA LEU A 26 -4.92 -11.53 -15.24
C LEU A 26 -6.29 -11.15 -15.81
N CYS A 27 -7.01 -10.19 -15.21
CA CYS A 27 -8.30 -9.72 -15.69
C CYS A 27 -8.17 -8.73 -16.85
N ASP A 28 -7.05 -8.02 -17.01
CA ASP A 28 -6.83 -7.16 -18.18
C ASP A 28 -6.70 -8.01 -19.48
N ILE A 29 -6.38 -9.30 -19.34
CA ILE A 29 -6.48 -10.32 -20.41
C ILE A 29 -7.95 -10.60 -20.79
N PHE A 30 -8.91 -10.32 -19.91
CA PHE A 30 -10.35 -10.58 -20.09
C PHE A 30 -11.17 -9.28 -20.03
N PRO A 31 -11.50 -8.64 -21.18
CA PRO A 31 -11.98 -7.26 -21.26
C PRO A 31 -13.27 -6.91 -20.50
N ASN A 32 -14.05 -7.90 -20.04
CA ASN A 32 -15.32 -7.69 -19.33
C ASN A 32 -15.22 -7.68 -17.79
N LYS A 33 -14.01 -7.70 -17.20
CA LYS A 33 -13.83 -7.88 -15.74
C LYS A 33 -13.33 -6.66 -14.96
N LYS A 34 -13.13 -5.50 -15.60
CA LYS A 34 -12.58 -4.28 -14.94
C LYS A 34 -13.34 -3.85 -13.68
N TRP A 35 -14.67 -3.96 -13.68
CA TRP A 35 -15.52 -3.65 -12.51
C TRP A 35 -15.27 -4.57 -11.32
N VAL A 36 -15.03 -5.86 -11.57
CA VAL A 36 -14.75 -6.85 -10.53
C VAL A 36 -13.45 -6.49 -9.82
N THR A 37 -12.43 -6.10 -10.59
CA THR A 37 -11.14 -5.72 -10.03
C THR A 37 -11.20 -4.43 -9.21
N LEU A 38 -11.99 -3.45 -9.65
CA LEU A 38 -12.22 -2.21 -8.91
C LEU A 38 -12.92 -2.48 -7.56
N VAL A 39 -13.96 -3.32 -7.56
CA VAL A 39 -14.68 -3.74 -6.33
C VAL A 39 -13.75 -4.49 -5.38
N ILE A 40 -12.93 -5.42 -5.89
CA ILE A 40 -11.95 -6.17 -5.09
C ILE A 40 -10.89 -5.23 -4.48
N SER A 41 -10.44 -4.22 -5.24
CA SER A 41 -9.47 -3.24 -4.77
C SER A 41 -10.05 -2.37 -3.65
N LEU A 42 -11.27 -1.85 -3.82
CA LEU A 42 -11.99 -1.08 -2.81
C LEU A 42 -12.27 -1.90 -1.54
N ALA A 43 -12.67 -3.17 -1.70
CA ALA A 43 -12.86 -4.07 -0.58
C ALA A 43 -11.56 -4.27 0.21
N ASN A 44 -10.43 -4.41 -0.48
CA ASN A 44 -9.11 -4.54 0.16
C ASN A 44 -8.68 -3.30 0.94
N ILE A 45 -8.83 -2.11 0.34
CA ILE A 45 -8.54 -0.84 1.01
C ILE A 45 -9.38 -0.70 2.29
N THR A 46 -10.66 -1.06 2.21
CA THR A 46 -11.59 -1.00 3.34
C THR A 46 -11.22 -2.02 4.42
N LEU A 47 -10.85 -3.24 4.03
CA LEU A 47 -10.41 -4.30 4.95
C LEU A 47 -9.15 -3.85 5.72
N ILE A 48 -8.14 -3.36 5.01
CA ILE A 48 -6.89 -2.90 5.62
C ILE A 48 -7.14 -1.71 6.56
N GLY A 49 -7.96 -0.74 6.16
CA GLY A 49 -8.32 0.39 7.02
C GLY A 49 -9.05 -0.02 8.30
N LYS A 50 -10.01 -0.95 8.20
CA LYS A 50 -10.85 -1.36 9.33
C LYS A 50 -10.14 -2.31 10.31
N PHE A 51 -9.29 -3.20 9.81
CA PHE A 51 -8.54 -4.14 10.63
C PHE A 51 -7.16 -3.63 11.06
N GLY A 52 -6.60 -2.60 10.41
CA GLY A 52 -5.37 -1.94 10.85
C GLY A 52 -5.61 -0.83 11.88
N GLY A 53 -6.55 0.09 11.61
CA GLY A 53 -6.72 1.33 12.39
C GLY A 53 -6.91 1.19 13.91
N PRO A 54 -7.69 0.22 14.44
CA PRO A 54 -7.86 0.04 15.88
C PRO A 54 -6.62 -0.55 16.58
N TYR A 55 -5.76 -1.21 15.82
CA TYR A 55 -4.58 -1.93 16.31
C TYR A 55 -3.34 -1.02 16.26
N GLU A 56 -3.23 -0.16 15.24
CA GLU A 56 -2.13 0.80 15.06
C GLU A 56 -2.05 1.89 16.15
N ASN A 57 -3.13 2.14 16.90
CA ASN A 57 -3.21 3.21 17.90
C ASN A 57 -2.93 2.77 19.34
N LYS A 58 -2.72 1.48 19.60
CA LYS A 58 -2.60 0.94 20.98
C LYS A 58 -1.18 0.90 21.52
N ASP A 59 -0.18 0.78 20.65
CA ASP A 59 1.23 0.68 21.03
C ASP A 59 2.02 1.87 20.47
N GLU A 60 2.70 2.60 21.35
CA GLU A 60 3.48 3.80 21.01
C GLU A 60 4.65 3.47 20.07
N LEU A 61 5.28 2.29 20.23
CA LEU A 61 6.37 1.84 19.38
C LEU A 61 5.89 1.51 17.97
N THR A 62 4.74 0.83 17.89
CA THR A 62 4.03 0.56 16.64
C THR A 62 3.62 1.88 15.98
N ARG A 63 3.12 2.86 16.74
CA ARG A 63 2.73 4.17 16.20
C ARG A 63 3.91 4.95 15.60
N LEU A 64 5.10 4.89 16.24
CA LEU A 64 6.32 5.53 15.73
C LEU A 64 6.82 4.90 14.43
N THR A 65 6.90 3.56 14.38
CA THR A 65 7.28 2.83 13.16
C THR A 65 6.30 3.07 12.02
N LEU A 66 4.99 3.11 12.33
CA LEU A 66 3.94 3.41 11.38
C LEU A 66 4.00 4.86 10.87
N GLY A 67 4.28 5.82 11.76
CA GLY A 67 4.49 7.22 11.40
C GLY A 67 5.65 7.39 10.43
N ARG A 68 6.77 6.71 10.68
CA ARG A 68 7.93 6.71 9.78
C ARG A 68 7.61 6.07 8.43
N ALA A 69 6.94 4.92 8.43
CA ALA A 69 6.51 4.24 7.20
C ALA A 69 5.54 5.11 6.39
N ASN A 70 4.57 5.76 7.03
CA ASN A 70 3.62 6.66 6.38
C ASN A 70 4.32 7.90 5.81
N GLY A 71 5.25 8.52 6.54
CA GLY A 71 5.98 9.68 6.06
C GLY A 71 6.75 9.40 4.77
N ILE A 72 7.49 8.29 4.73
CA ILE A 72 8.22 7.86 3.52
C ILE A 72 7.23 7.51 2.40
N THR A 73 6.18 6.75 2.72
CA THR A 73 5.16 6.37 1.72
C THR A 73 4.52 7.60 1.10
N LEU A 74 4.18 8.62 1.89
CA LEU A 74 3.59 9.86 1.41
C LEU A 74 4.51 10.60 0.44
N ILE A 75 5.79 10.75 0.78
CA ILE A 75 6.78 11.40 -0.10
C ILE A 75 6.89 10.63 -1.43
N VAL A 76 6.98 9.29 -1.37
CA VAL A 76 7.07 8.44 -2.56
C VAL A 76 5.81 8.55 -3.41
N VAL A 77 4.63 8.59 -2.81
CA VAL A 77 3.35 8.75 -3.53
C VAL A 77 3.27 10.13 -4.19
N ILE A 78 3.65 11.19 -3.49
CA ILE A 78 3.67 12.55 -4.07
C ILE A 78 4.63 12.60 -5.26
N ALA A 79 5.84 12.04 -5.10
CA ALA A 79 6.82 11.97 -6.19
C ALA A 79 6.29 11.16 -7.38
N ALA A 80 5.65 10.01 -7.13
CA ALA A 80 5.04 9.18 -8.17
C ALA A 80 3.93 9.93 -8.92
N LEU A 81 3.02 10.59 -8.20
CA LEU A 81 1.96 11.39 -8.81
C LEU A 81 2.50 12.57 -9.61
N PHE A 82 3.57 13.22 -9.13
CA PHE A 82 4.24 14.29 -9.85
C PHE A 82 4.85 13.79 -11.17
N VAL A 83 5.55 12.66 -11.14
CA VAL A 83 6.12 12.03 -12.34
C VAL A 83 5.03 11.59 -13.31
N ILE A 84 3.95 10.96 -12.83
CA ILE A 84 2.78 10.59 -13.64
C ILE A 84 2.18 11.82 -14.32
N SER A 85 2.05 12.94 -13.59
CA SER A 85 1.56 14.21 -14.13
C SER A 85 2.47 14.77 -15.22
N LEU A 86 3.79 14.77 -15.02
CA LEU A 86 4.76 15.25 -16.02
C LEU A 86 4.76 14.39 -17.29
N ILE A 87 4.79 13.06 -17.14
CA ILE A 87 4.77 12.12 -18.27
C ILE A 87 3.47 12.25 -19.03
N GLY A 88 2.36 12.39 -18.32
CA GLY A 88 1.05 12.49 -18.92
C GLY A 88 0.79 13.83 -19.63
N GLN A 89 1.45 14.93 -19.22
CA GLN A 89 1.43 16.18 -19.99
C GLN A 89 2.20 16.07 -21.31
N ASN A 90 3.29 15.30 -21.35
CA ASN A 90 4.13 15.14 -22.54
C ASN A 90 3.70 13.98 -23.46
N SER A 91 2.84 13.07 -23.01
CA SER A 91 2.46 11.90 -23.77
C SER A 91 1.18 12.14 -24.58
N ALA A 92 1.24 11.91 -25.89
CA ALA A 92 0.06 11.82 -26.77
C ALA A 92 -0.92 10.69 -26.36
N ASN A 93 -0.52 9.83 -25.42
CA ASN A 93 -1.29 8.74 -24.84
C ASN A 93 -2.18 9.24 -23.69
N LYS A 94 -3.28 9.93 -24.01
CA LYS A 94 -4.31 10.31 -23.03
C LYS A 94 -4.92 9.12 -22.29
N GLU A 95 -4.75 7.91 -22.81
CA GLU A 95 -5.24 6.66 -22.21
C GLU A 95 -4.43 6.20 -20.98
N LEU A 96 -3.19 6.68 -20.81
CA LEU A 96 -2.40 6.39 -19.60
C LEU A 96 -2.96 7.06 -18.33
N PHE A 97 -3.93 7.98 -18.47
CA PHE A 97 -4.72 8.51 -17.35
C PHE A 97 -5.98 7.68 -17.07
N ALA A 98 -6.01 6.42 -17.51
CA ALA A 98 -7.02 5.47 -17.07
C ALA A 98 -6.98 5.34 -15.54
N GLY A 99 -8.16 5.20 -14.92
CA GLY A 99 -8.30 4.97 -13.47
C GLY A 99 -7.42 3.83 -12.95
N ASP A 100 -7.03 2.93 -13.84
CA ASP A 100 -6.11 1.82 -13.66
C ASP A 100 -4.75 2.25 -13.07
N VAL A 101 -4.12 3.33 -13.57
CA VAL A 101 -2.83 3.83 -13.06
C VAL A 101 -2.96 4.36 -11.63
N TYR A 102 -4.06 5.04 -11.31
CA TYR A 102 -4.33 5.54 -9.96
C TYR A 102 -4.60 4.41 -8.98
N VAL A 103 -5.33 3.37 -9.40
CA VAL A 103 -5.57 2.17 -8.58
C VAL A 103 -4.24 1.45 -8.30
N PHE A 104 -3.40 1.26 -9.31
CA PHE A 104 -2.08 0.67 -9.11
C PHE A 104 -1.19 1.51 -8.19
N THR A 105 -1.23 2.83 -8.33
CA THR A 105 -0.48 3.74 -7.45
C THR A 105 -0.95 3.63 -6.01
N ALA A 106 -2.26 3.56 -5.77
CA ALA A 106 -2.82 3.38 -4.43
C ALA A 106 -2.47 2.01 -3.82
N LEU A 107 -2.55 0.92 -4.60
CA LEU A 107 -2.14 -0.41 -4.17
C LEU A 107 -0.64 -0.47 -3.86
N ALA A 108 0.20 0.11 -4.72
CA ALA A 108 1.64 0.20 -4.50
C ALA A 108 1.99 1.01 -3.24
N ALA A 109 1.26 2.09 -2.97
CA ALA A 109 1.43 2.88 -1.74
C ALA A 109 1.13 2.04 -0.48
N LEU A 110 0.02 1.29 -0.48
CA LEU A 110 -0.34 0.43 0.65
C LEU A 110 0.63 -0.73 0.83
N LEU A 111 1.14 -1.29 -0.28
CA LEU A 111 2.18 -2.30 -0.27
C LEU A 111 3.47 -1.75 0.35
N LEU A 112 3.93 -0.59 -0.14
CA LEU A 112 5.13 0.08 0.34
C LEU A 112 5.03 0.39 1.84
N ARG A 113 3.91 0.95 2.30
CA ARG A 113 3.67 1.20 3.73
C ARG A 113 3.81 -0.09 4.55
N SER A 114 3.20 -1.18 4.09
CA SER A 114 3.23 -2.45 4.81
C SER A 114 4.62 -3.10 4.83
N ILE A 115 5.38 -2.97 3.74
CA ILE A 115 6.77 -3.44 3.66
C ILE A 115 7.67 -2.61 4.58
N LEU A 116 7.56 -1.28 4.52
CA LEU A 116 8.34 -0.37 5.36
C LEU A 116 8.05 -0.59 6.85
N PHE A 117 6.79 -0.84 7.21
CA PHE A 117 6.44 -1.20 8.57
C PHE A 117 7.17 -2.47 9.03
N LEU A 118 7.12 -3.55 8.24
CA LEU A 118 7.83 -4.80 8.56
C LEU A 118 9.35 -4.62 8.62
N PHE A 119 9.90 -3.72 7.81
CA PHE A 119 11.33 -3.40 7.82
C PHE A 119 11.72 -2.65 9.10
N PHE A 120 10.97 -1.63 9.50
CA PHE A 120 11.22 -0.87 10.73
C PHE A 120 10.90 -1.65 12.00
N ASP A 121 9.97 -2.59 11.96
CA ASP A 121 9.70 -3.50 13.08
C ASP A 121 10.81 -4.56 13.26
N ARG A 122 11.58 -4.85 12.20
CA ARG A 122 12.70 -5.80 12.21
C ARG A 122 14.04 -5.19 12.58
N THR A 123 14.25 -3.89 12.39
CA THR A 123 15.45 -3.23 12.90
C THR A 123 15.48 -3.36 14.41
N PRO A 124 16.45 -4.09 15.01
CA PRO A 124 16.69 -3.98 16.44
C PRO A 124 16.94 -2.49 16.69
N LYS A 125 16.39 -1.95 17.78
CA LYS A 125 16.87 -0.66 18.29
C LYS A 125 18.36 -0.84 18.58
N ALA A 126 19.22 -0.50 17.61
CA ALA A 126 20.54 -0.05 17.95
C ALA A 126 20.33 1.24 18.75
N GLU A 127 20.96 1.33 19.92
CA GLU A 127 20.91 2.46 20.87
C GLU A 127 19.73 2.44 21.87
N GLU A 128 19.77 1.48 22.79
CA GLU A 128 19.43 1.70 24.20
C GLU A 128 20.42 0.87 25.04
N GLU A 129 21.73 1.12 24.88
CA GLU A 129 22.81 0.68 25.78
C GLU A 129 24.09 1.43 25.39
N GLU A 130 24.16 2.71 25.81
CA GLU A 130 25.31 3.39 26.45
C GLU A 130 24.95 4.85 26.78
#